data_AF-A0A517W7J7-F1
#
_entry.id   AF-A0A517W7J7-F1
#
_cell.length_a   1.000
_cell.length_b   1.000
_cell.length_c   1.000
_cell.angle_alpha   90.00
_cell.angle_beta   90.00
_cell.angle_gamma   90.00
#
_symmetry.space_group_name_H-M   'P 1'
#
loop_
_entity.id
_entity.type
_entity.pdbx_description
1 polymer ?
#
loop_
_entity_poly.entity_id
_entity_poly.type
_entity_poly.pdbx_seq_one_letter_code
_entity_poly.pdbx_strand_id
1 'polypeptide(L)'
;MKTSYSLYDVIETIGKRPAMYVGEKRLKNIGLFLDGYWIAMHDAGVEDATDPNFADFREFVRQKLNYSGSSAGWEKMILAVAAGCDSRQIRWEELNAPRSPEVHEKSLDLFWELLKEYRSTTDFEPDRNIP
;
A
#
# COMPACT_ATOMS: atom_id res chain seq x y z
N MET A 1 1.66 13.67 25.54
CA MET A 1 0.83 13.13 24.44
C MET A 1 1.68 13.21 23.16
N LYS A 2 1.64 12.22 22.27
CA LYS A 2 2.36 12.34 20.97
C LYS A 2 1.75 13.53 20.21
N THR A 3 2.60 14.40 19.67
CA THR A 3 2.17 15.56 18.88
C THR A 3 2.17 15.26 17.38
N SER A 4 2.92 14.25 16.96
CA SER A 4 2.98 13.78 15.58
C SER A 4 3.05 12.25 15.48
N TYR A 5 2.78 11.72 14.29
CA TYR A 5 2.93 10.31 13.93
C TYR A 5 3.58 10.14 12.56
N SER A 6 4.06 8.93 12.27
CA SER A 6 4.51 8.51 10.93
C SER A 6 3.87 7.17 10.59
N LEU A 7 3.25 7.07 9.42
CA LEU A 7 2.73 5.80 8.91
C LEU A 7 3.85 4.78 8.70
N TYR A 8 5.09 5.21 8.43
CA TYR A 8 6.21 4.28 8.30
C TYR A 8 6.56 3.59 9.62
N ASP A 9 6.49 4.29 10.76
CA ASP A 9 6.68 3.67 12.07
C ASP A 9 5.60 2.61 12.35
N VAL A 10 4.37 2.92 11.95
CA VAL A 10 3.22 2.03 12.09
C VAL A 10 3.39 0.80 11.19
N ILE A 11 3.77 1.00 9.93
CA ILE A 11 4.03 -0.06 8.96
C ILE A 11 5.17 -0.96 9.46
N GLU A 12 6.26 -0.41 9.97
CA GLU A 12 7.38 -1.18 10.56
C GLU A 12 6.94 -1.98 11.79
N THR A 13 6.05 -1.42 12.60
CA THR A 13 5.47 -2.09 13.78
C THR A 13 4.59 -3.26 13.38
N ILE A 14 3.71 -3.06 12.40
CA ILE A 14 2.82 -4.11 11.87
C ILE A 14 3.65 -5.20 11.18
N GLY A 15 4.66 -4.82 10.38
CA GLY A 15 5.50 -5.77 9.63
C GLY A 15 6.23 -6.78 10.52
N LYS A 16 6.59 -6.39 11.75
CA LYS A 16 7.22 -7.31 12.73
C LYS A 16 6.28 -8.40 13.22
N ARG A 17 5.00 -8.10 13.42
CA ARG A 17 4.00 -9.03 13.98
C ARG A 17 2.60 -8.84 13.37
N PRO A 18 2.44 -9.01 12.05
CA PRO A 18 1.24 -8.56 11.35
C PRO A 18 -0.03 -9.27 11.84
N ALA A 19 0.08 -10.54 12.25
CA ALA A 19 -1.06 -11.29 12.75
C ALA A 19 -1.71 -10.71 14.04
N MET A 20 -0.97 -9.92 14.84
CA MET A 20 -1.53 -9.27 16.01
C MET A 20 -2.34 -8.01 15.70
N TYR A 21 -2.07 -7.37 14.56
CA TYR A 21 -2.64 -6.08 14.19
C TYR A 21 -3.73 -6.23 13.13
N VAL A 22 -3.48 -7.08 12.13
CA VAL A 22 -4.34 -7.21 10.94
C VAL A 22 -4.97 -8.60 10.81
N GLY A 23 -4.74 -9.47 11.80
CA GLY A 23 -5.24 -10.85 11.82
C GLY A 23 -4.60 -11.69 10.72
N GLU A 24 -5.26 -11.82 9.58
CA GLU A 24 -4.68 -12.50 8.43
C GLU A 24 -3.69 -11.59 7.70
N LYS A 25 -2.49 -12.10 7.40
CA LYS A 25 -1.42 -11.35 6.73
C LYS A 25 -1.75 -11.17 5.24
N ARG A 26 -2.64 -10.24 4.91
CA ARG A 26 -3.01 -9.88 3.54
C ARG A 26 -2.86 -8.38 3.34
N LEU A 27 -2.41 -7.95 2.16
CA LEU A 27 -2.25 -6.52 1.85
C LEU A 27 -3.52 -5.71 2.11
N LYS A 28 -4.68 -6.25 1.73
CA LYS A 28 -5.98 -5.59 2.01
C LYS A 28 -6.15 -5.25 3.49
N ASN A 29 -5.74 -6.13 4.39
CA ASN A 29 -5.90 -5.92 5.82
C ASN A 29 -4.87 -4.90 6.35
N ILE A 30 -3.67 -4.87 5.76
CA ILE A 30 -2.67 -3.82 6.05
C ILE A 30 -3.21 -2.46 5.61
N GLY A 31 -3.69 -2.34 4.37
CA GLY A 31 -4.29 -1.12 3.85
C GLY A 31 -5.43 -0.60 4.72
N LEU A 32 -6.41 -1.47 5.02
CA LEU A 32 -7.53 -1.12 5.89
C LEU A 32 -7.10 -0.65 7.29
N PHE A 33 -6.06 -1.27 7.85
CA PHE A 33 -5.52 -0.85 9.14
C PHE A 33 -4.90 0.55 9.05
N LEU A 34 -4.11 0.83 7.99
CA LEU A 34 -3.46 2.12 7.80
C LEU A 34 -4.49 3.24 7.59
N ASP A 35 -5.53 2.99 6.79
CA ASP A 35 -6.64 3.92 6.60
C ASP A 35 -7.33 4.26 7.94
N GLY A 36 -7.65 3.23 8.73
CA GLY A 36 -8.28 3.42 10.04
C GLY A 36 -7.37 4.15 11.03
N TYR A 37 -6.06 3.85 11.01
CA TYR A 37 -5.09 4.54 11.84
C TYR A 37 -4.95 6.01 11.46
N TRP A 38 -4.87 6.31 10.15
CA TRP A 38 -4.80 7.68 9.63
C TRP A 38 -6.04 8.50 10.06
N ILE A 39 -7.25 7.95 9.89
CA ILE A 39 -8.49 8.59 10.34
C ILE A 39 -8.43 8.88 11.85
N ALA A 40 -8.03 7.91 12.67
CA ALA A 40 -7.98 8.08 14.11
C ALA A 40 -6.97 9.16 14.54
N MET A 41 -5.82 9.27 13.88
CA MET A 41 -4.82 10.31 14.18
C MET A 41 -5.29 11.69 13.71
N HIS A 42 -5.91 11.76 12.53
CA HIS A 42 -6.51 12.98 12.01
C HIS A 42 -7.58 13.52 12.95
N ASP A 43 -8.53 12.68 13.39
CA ASP A 43 -9.59 13.07 14.31
C ASP A 43 -9.07 13.47 15.71
N ALA A 44 -7.93 12.91 16.12
CA ALA A 44 -7.24 13.28 17.34
C ALA A 44 -6.40 14.58 17.22
N GLY A 45 -6.32 15.18 16.03
CA GLY A 45 -5.53 16.39 15.77
C GLY A 45 -4.01 16.17 15.88
N VAL A 46 -3.55 14.93 15.64
CA VAL A 46 -2.12 14.58 15.67
C VAL A 46 -1.51 14.86 14.29
N GLU A 47 -0.38 15.56 14.27
CA GLU A 47 0.28 15.95 13.02
C GLU A 47 0.84 14.73 12.27
N ASP A 48 0.57 14.64 10.97
CA ASP A 48 1.16 13.63 10.10
C ASP A 48 2.56 14.08 9.66
N ALA A 49 3.59 13.43 10.21
CA ALA A 49 5.00 13.65 9.89
C ALA A 49 5.56 12.53 8.98
N THR A 50 4.68 11.84 8.25
CA THR A 50 5.07 10.80 7.29
C THR A 50 5.78 11.42 6.08
N ASP A 51 7.08 11.11 5.94
CA ASP A 51 7.92 11.57 4.84
C ASP A 51 8.71 10.41 4.21
N PRO A 52 8.60 10.16 2.89
CA PRO A 52 7.76 10.86 1.92
C PRO A 52 6.25 10.68 2.17
N ASN A 53 5.40 11.56 1.64
CA ASN A 53 3.94 11.52 1.88
C ASN A 53 3.32 10.21 1.38
N PHE A 54 2.81 9.38 2.30
CA PHE A 54 2.27 8.07 1.95
C PHE A 54 1.07 8.11 0.98
N ALA A 55 0.34 9.22 0.86
CA ALA A 55 -0.72 9.37 -0.13
C ALA A 55 -0.21 9.19 -1.58
N ASP A 56 1.05 9.56 -1.84
CA ASP A 56 1.68 9.43 -3.15
C ASP A 56 2.17 7.98 -3.43
N PHE A 57 2.18 7.11 -2.42
CA PHE A 57 2.61 5.70 -2.58
C PHE A 57 1.74 4.95 -3.59
N ARG A 58 0.44 5.21 -3.64
CA ARG A 58 -0.45 4.60 -4.65
C ARG A 58 0.03 4.94 -6.06
N GLU A 59 0.38 6.20 -6.27
CA GLU A 59 0.80 6.69 -7.57
C GLU A 59 2.19 6.16 -7.93
N PHE A 60 3.08 6.05 -6.96
CA PHE A 60 4.37 5.37 -7.12
C PHE A 60 4.18 3.92 -7.58
N VAL A 61 3.32 3.15 -6.91
CA VAL A 61 3.02 1.76 -7.29
C VAL A 61 2.44 1.68 -8.71
N ARG A 62 1.53 2.59 -9.06
CA ARG A 62 0.92 2.65 -10.40
C ARG A 62 1.99 2.83 -11.47
N GLN A 63 2.86 3.84 -11.33
CA GLN A 63 3.93 4.12 -12.30
C GLN A 63 4.96 2.99 -12.33
N LYS A 64 5.41 2.53 -11.16
CA LYS A 64 6.44 1.50 -11.04
C LYS A 64 6.03 0.18 -11.67
N LEU A 65 4.75 -0.18 -11.57
CA LEU A 65 4.19 -1.41 -12.13
C LEU A 65 3.55 -1.19 -13.53
N ASN A 66 3.78 -0.03 -14.16
CA ASN A 66 3.35 0.30 -15.52
C ASN A 66 1.83 0.23 -15.77
N TYR A 67 1.03 0.63 -14.79
CA TYR A 67 -0.42 0.75 -14.95
C TYR A 67 -0.76 2.00 -15.76
N SER A 68 -1.55 1.86 -16.83
CA SER A 68 -1.96 2.96 -17.73
C SER A 68 -2.92 3.96 -17.11
N GLY A 69 -3.48 3.64 -15.95
CA GLY A 69 -4.48 4.43 -15.22
C GLY A 69 -5.34 3.47 -14.40
N SER A 70 -5.48 3.70 -13.10
CA SER A 70 -6.25 2.80 -12.23
C SER A 70 -6.73 3.53 -10.99
N SER A 71 -8.03 3.54 -10.72
CA SER A 71 -8.58 4.00 -9.44
C SER A 71 -8.45 2.96 -8.32
N ALA A 72 -7.87 1.78 -8.62
CA ALA A 72 -7.66 0.76 -7.61
C ALA A 72 -6.61 1.22 -6.56
N GLY A 73 -6.81 0.76 -5.32
CA GLY A 73 -5.82 0.88 -4.26
C GLY A 73 -4.53 0.12 -4.59
N TRP A 74 -3.43 0.55 -3.99
CA TRP A 74 -2.11 -0.07 -4.18
C TRP A 74 -2.10 -1.55 -3.79
N GLU A 75 -2.91 -1.96 -2.82
CA GLU A 75 -3.08 -3.35 -2.38
C GLU A 75 -3.55 -4.23 -3.53
N LYS A 76 -4.52 -3.74 -4.31
CA LYS A 76 -5.07 -4.47 -5.46
C LYS A 76 -4.08 -4.51 -6.61
N MET A 77 -3.37 -3.41 -6.87
CA MET A 77 -2.36 -3.35 -7.93
C MET A 77 -1.20 -4.33 -7.65
N ILE A 78 -0.72 -4.37 -6.42
CA ILE A 78 0.35 -5.29 -6.01
C ILE A 78 -0.13 -6.74 -6.05
N LEU A 79 -1.34 -7.02 -5.55
CA LEU A 79 -1.92 -8.37 -5.59
C LEU A 79 -2.08 -8.89 -7.02
N ALA A 80 -2.49 -8.02 -7.97
CA ALA A 80 -2.65 -8.41 -9.37
C ALA A 80 -1.31 -8.83 -10.00
N VAL A 81 -0.25 -8.06 -9.76
CA VAL A 81 1.10 -8.41 -10.25
C VAL A 81 1.60 -9.70 -9.60
N ALA A 82 1.40 -9.86 -8.29
CA ALA A 82 1.76 -11.11 -7.58
C ALA A 82 0.98 -12.34 -8.10
N ALA A 83 -0.24 -12.13 -8.61
CA ALA A 83 -1.06 -13.15 -9.24
C ALA A 83 -0.70 -13.42 -10.72
N GLY A 84 0.27 -12.71 -11.28
CA GLY A 84 0.70 -12.85 -12.68
C GLY A 84 -0.21 -12.16 -13.70
N CYS A 85 -1.07 -11.22 -13.27
CA CYS A 85 -1.89 -10.44 -14.18
C CYS A 85 -1.05 -9.38 -14.94
N ASP A 86 -1.37 -9.14 -16.21
CA ASP A 86 -0.77 -8.06 -17.00
C ASP A 86 -1.35 -6.71 -16.58
N SER A 87 -0.53 -5.83 -16.01
CA SER A 87 -0.94 -4.51 -15.48
C SER A 87 -1.61 -3.58 -16.49
N ARG A 88 -1.47 -3.84 -17.80
CA ARG A 88 -2.10 -3.06 -18.88
C ARG A 88 -3.48 -3.56 -19.27
N GLN A 89 -3.84 -4.79 -18.89
CA GLN A 89 -5.07 -5.47 -19.32
C GLN A 89 -5.78 -6.15 -18.14
N ILE A 90 -5.68 -5.60 -16.93
CA ILE A 90 -6.30 -6.19 -15.74
C ILE A 90 -7.83 -6.21 -15.87
N ARG A 91 -8.37 -7.39 -15.60
CA ARG A 91 -9.79 -7.61 -15.35
C ARG A 91 -10.00 -7.68 -13.84
N TRP A 92 -10.41 -6.57 -13.24
CA TRP A 92 -10.48 -6.42 -11.78
C TRP A 92 -11.43 -7.43 -11.12
N GLU A 93 -12.44 -7.90 -11.85
CA GLU A 93 -13.41 -8.89 -11.39
C GLU A 93 -12.73 -10.24 -11.08
N GLU A 94 -11.67 -10.59 -11.81
CA GLU A 94 -10.93 -11.84 -11.61
C GLU A 94 -10.16 -11.84 -10.28
N LEU A 95 -9.86 -10.66 -9.72
CA LEU A 95 -9.20 -10.53 -8.43
C LEU A 95 -10.15 -10.74 -7.24
N ASN A 96 -11.46 -10.85 -7.47
CA ASN A 96 -12.43 -11.20 -6.43
C ASN A 96 -12.42 -12.70 -6.08
N ALA A 97 -11.87 -13.55 -6.95
CA ALA A 97 -11.73 -14.97 -6.68
C ALA A 97 -10.69 -15.21 -5.56
N PRO A 98 -10.91 -16.21 -4.68
CA PRO A 98 -9.91 -16.61 -3.69
C PRO A 98 -8.57 -16.92 -4.35
N ARG A 99 -7.49 -16.44 -3.72
CA ARG A 99 -6.11 -16.66 -4.20
C ARG A 99 -5.39 -17.63 -3.27
N SER A 100 -4.37 -18.31 -3.81
CA SER A 100 -3.53 -19.19 -3.01
C SER A 100 -2.75 -18.39 -1.96
N PRO A 101 -2.38 -19.01 -0.83
CA PRO A 101 -1.50 -18.38 0.16
C PRO A 101 -0.20 -17.84 -0.45
N GLU A 102 0.37 -18.56 -1.43
CA GLU A 102 1.59 -18.17 -2.14
C GLU A 102 1.45 -16.82 -2.86
N VAL A 103 0.30 -16.53 -3.47
CA VAL A 103 0.05 -15.22 -4.11
C VAL A 103 -0.01 -14.12 -3.06
N HIS A 104 -0.61 -14.40 -1.90
CA HIS A 104 -0.64 -13.43 -0.80
C HIS A 104 0.75 -13.17 -0.22
N GLU A 105 1.58 -14.20 -0.06
CA GLU A 105 2.98 -14.07 0.37
C GLU A 105 3.79 -13.23 -0.64
N LYS A 106 3.74 -13.59 -1.94
CA LYS A 106 4.40 -12.80 -3.00
C LYS A 106 3.96 -11.34 -3.03
N SER A 107 2.67 -11.08 -2.78
CA SER A 107 2.15 -9.72 -2.73
C SER A 107 2.72 -8.93 -1.55
N LEU A 108 2.93 -9.56 -0.40
CA LEU A 108 3.56 -8.93 0.75
C LEU A 108 5.03 -8.62 0.47
N ASP A 109 5.77 -9.57 -0.10
CA ASP A 109 7.18 -9.36 -0.45
C ASP A 109 7.34 -8.18 -1.42
N LEU A 110 6.51 -8.15 -2.48
CA LEU A 110 6.51 -7.05 -3.45
C LEU A 110 6.12 -5.70 -2.80
N PHE A 111 5.19 -5.69 -1.85
CA PHE A 111 4.87 -4.48 -1.10
C PHE A 111 6.07 -3.94 -0.31
N TRP A 112 6.81 -4.81 0.38
CA TRP A 112 7.99 -4.38 1.15
C TRP A 112 9.10 -3.85 0.25
N GLU A 113 9.30 -4.48 -0.91
CA GLU A 113 10.25 -4.01 -1.93
C GLU A 113 9.86 -2.62 -2.46
N LEU A 114 8.61 -2.45 -2.87
CA LEU A 114 8.09 -1.18 -3.38
C LEU A 114 8.12 -0.09 -2.33
N LEU A 115 7.76 -0.40 -1.08
CA LEU A 115 7.81 0.56 0.02
C LEU A 115 9.24 1.03 0.30
N LYS A 116 10.20 0.10 0.30
CA LYS A 116 11.62 0.42 0.49
C LYS A 116 12.14 1.32 -0.63
N GLU A 117 11.78 1.00 -1.87
CA GLU A 117 12.17 1.80 -3.03
C GLU A 117 11.54 3.20 -2.97
N TYR A 118 10.24 3.27 -2.68
CA TYR A 118 9.52 4.53 -2.54
C TYR A 118 10.16 5.46 -1.50
N ARG A 119 10.45 4.93 -0.30
CA ARG A 119 11.13 5.68 0.77
C ARG A 119 12.55 6.10 0.44
N SER A 120 13.18 5.44 -0.53
CA SER A 120 14.54 5.77 -0.98
C SER A 120 14.54 6.73 -2.18
N THR A 121 13.36 7.03 -2.74
CA THR A 121 13.23 7.89 -3.92
C THR A 121 13.03 9.32 -3.45
N THR A 122 14.01 10.20 -3.71
CA THR A 122 13.97 11.61 -3.28
C THR A 122 13.19 12.50 -4.23
N ASP A 123 13.01 12.07 -5.49
CA ASP A 123 12.52 12.91 -6.58
C ASP A 123 11.26 12.31 -7.23
N PHE A 124 10.47 11.53 -6.47
CA PHE A 124 9.23 10.97 -7.02
C PHE A 124 8.20 12.07 -7.21
N GLU A 125 7.90 12.38 -8.48
CA GLU A 125 6.82 13.27 -8.84
C GLU A 125 5.58 12.45 -9.23
N PRO A 126 4.51 12.46 -8.41
CA PRO A 126 3.27 11.79 -8.78
C PRO A 126 2.66 12.46 -10.02
N ASP A 127 2.19 11.67 -10.97
CA ASP A 127 1.47 12.18 -12.14
C ASP A 127 0.07 12.63 -11.69
N ARG A 128 -0.05 13.92 -11.34
CA ARG A 128 -1.28 14.53 -10.81
C ARG A 128 -2.35 14.78 -11.89
N ASN A 129 -2.09 14.44 -13.16
CA ASN A 129 -2.93 14.79 -14.30
C ASN A 129 -3.84 13.66 -14.82
N ILE A 130 -4.04 12.60 -14.05
CA ILE A 130 -4.96 11.51 -14.44
C ILE A 130 -6.20 11.55 -13.53
N PRO A 131 -7.42 11.69 -14.10
CA PRO A 131 -8.67 11.84 -13.35
C PRO A 131 -9.05 10.62 -12.51
#